data_AF-A0A0B6Y5T6-F1
#
_entry.id   AF-A0A0B6Y5T6-F1
#
_cell.length_a   1.000
_cell.length_b   1.000
_cell.length_c   1.000
_cell.angle_alpha   90.00
_cell.angle_beta   90.00
_cell.angle_gamma   90.00
#
_symmetry.space_group_name_H-M   'P 1'
#
loop_
_entity.id
_entity.type
_entity.pdbx_description
1 polymer ?
#
loop_
_entity_poly.entity_id
_entity_poly.type
_entity_poly.pdbx_seq_one_letter_code
_entity_poly.pdbx_strand_id
1 'polypeptide(L)'
;QIVSVKPVPSERPEFAGKEVPSEISCFYNTNEVDTFQFDRPYHRDSKDHNNEFKSLCLERTIIHTSYKLPGILRWYEVTSTRVVHLGPVQTASDTVVQMNAVLRSSSQNALANPDQLLR
;
A
#
# COMPACT_ATOMS: atom_id res chain seq x y z
N GLN A 1 -9.70 -6.47 -19.00
CA GLN A 1 -8.41 -6.41 -18.29
C GLN A 1 -8.66 -6.72 -16.82
N ILE A 2 -7.81 -7.51 -16.17
CA ILE A 2 -7.94 -7.90 -14.75
C ILE A 2 -6.57 -7.68 -14.09
N VAL A 3 -6.54 -6.96 -12.97
CA VAL A 3 -5.32 -6.66 -12.21
C VAL A 3 -5.61 -6.73 -10.71
N SER A 4 -4.60 -7.10 -9.92
CA SER A 4 -4.67 -7.01 -8.47
C SER A 4 -4.38 -5.58 -8.02
N VAL A 5 -5.17 -5.10 -7.05
CA VAL A 5 -5.04 -3.76 -6.47
C VAL A 5 -4.80 -3.87 -4.98
N LYS A 6 -4.08 -2.91 -4.40
CA LYS A 6 -3.89 -2.78 -2.96
C LYS A 6 -4.94 -1.83 -2.38
N PRO A 7 -5.56 -2.13 -1.23
CA PRO A 7 -6.44 -1.19 -0.55
C PRO A 7 -5.63 0.02 -0.05
N VAL A 8 -6.26 1.19 -0.07
CA VAL A 8 -5.74 2.42 0.52
C VAL A 8 -6.59 2.71 1.76
N PRO A 9 -6.00 2.73 2.98
CA PRO A 9 -6.72 3.01 4.21
C PRO A 9 -7.39 4.39 4.15
N SER A 10 -8.66 4.47 4.55
CA SER A 10 -9.34 5.75 4.77
C SER A 10 -8.93 6.34 6.12
N GLU A 11 -8.82 7.68 6.20
CA GLU A 11 -8.60 8.36 7.47
C GLU A 11 -9.75 8.12 8.44
N ARG A 12 -9.40 7.89 9.70
CA ARG A 12 -10.36 7.64 10.79
C ARG A 12 -10.16 8.66 11.91
N PRO A 13 -11.03 9.67 12.02
CA PRO A 13 -10.91 10.67 13.07
C PRO A 13 -11.06 10.05 14.47
N GLU A 14 -11.73 8.90 14.59
CA GLU A 14 -11.93 8.22 15.87
C GLU A 14 -10.63 7.65 16.46
N PHE A 15 -9.63 7.39 15.61
CA PHE A 15 -8.32 6.85 15.98
C PHE A 15 -7.28 7.96 16.21
N ALA A 16 -7.57 9.18 15.79
CA ALA A 16 -6.66 10.30 15.95
C ALA A 16 -6.37 10.56 17.45
N GLY A 17 -5.09 10.55 17.82
CA GLY A 17 -4.64 10.84 19.18
C GLY A 17 -4.93 9.74 20.21
N LYS A 18 -5.32 8.53 19.79
CA LYS A 18 -5.57 7.39 20.67
C LYS A 18 -4.59 6.27 20.41
N GLU A 19 -4.23 5.53 21.47
CA GLU A 19 -3.53 4.25 21.33
C GLU A 19 -4.52 3.19 20.86
N VAL A 20 -4.43 2.83 19.58
CA VAL A 20 -5.26 1.79 18.96
C VAL A 20 -4.41 0.51 18.85
N PRO A 21 -4.90 -0.64 19.35
CA PRO A 21 -4.23 -1.92 19.16
C PRO A 21 -3.94 -2.21 17.69
N SER A 22 -2.78 -2.82 17.42
CA SER A 22 -2.32 -3.12 16.07
C SER A 22 -3.30 -3.98 15.28
N GLU A 23 -4.02 -4.88 15.94
CA GLU A 23 -4.99 -5.78 15.33
C GLU A 23 -6.16 -5.00 14.72
N ILE A 24 -6.66 -4.00 15.46
CA ILE A 24 -7.76 -3.15 15.03
C ILE A 24 -7.29 -2.24 13.88
N SER A 25 -6.11 -1.63 14.01
CA SER A 25 -5.54 -0.80 12.95
C SER A 25 -5.30 -1.60 11.66
N CYS A 26 -4.72 -2.80 11.76
CA CYS A 26 -4.47 -3.68 10.62
C CYS A 26 -5.76 -4.10 9.90
N PHE A 27 -6.84 -4.37 10.64
CA PHE A 27 -8.14 -4.66 10.04
C PHE A 27 -8.59 -3.51 9.12
N TYR A 28 -8.58 -2.28 9.63
CA TYR A 28 -9.03 -1.10 8.88
C TYR A 28 -8.05 -0.60 7.81
N ASN A 29 -6.80 -1.06 7.82
CA ASN A 29 -5.87 -0.82 6.71
C ASN A 29 -6.28 -1.55 5.42
N THR A 30 -7.13 -2.57 5.53
CA THR A 30 -7.53 -3.44 4.41
C THR A 30 -9.04 -3.58 4.25
N ASN A 31 -9.81 -3.25 5.30
CA ASN A 31 -11.25 -3.36 5.33
C ASN A 31 -11.90 -2.01 5.56
N GLU A 32 -13.15 -1.90 5.12
CA GLU A 32 -13.93 -0.67 5.13
C GLU A 32 -13.27 0.45 4.30
N VAL A 33 -12.76 0.06 3.13
CA VAL A 33 -12.04 0.91 2.18
C VAL A 33 -12.81 1.00 0.86
N ASP A 34 -12.82 2.18 0.26
CA ASP A 34 -13.38 2.46 -1.08
C ASP A 34 -12.30 2.84 -2.10
N THR A 35 -11.07 3.01 -1.64
CA THR A 35 -9.96 3.49 -2.45
C THR A 35 -8.94 2.39 -2.60
N PHE A 36 -8.48 2.18 -3.82
CA PHE A 36 -7.53 1.14 -4.20
C PHE A 36 -6.43 1.73 -5.06
N GLN A 37 -5.23 1.14 -5.01
CA GLN A 37 -4.12 1.54 -5.84
C GLN A 37 -3.50 0.36 -6.60
N PHE A 38 -3.08 0.61 -7.82
CA PHE A 38 -2.25 -0.27 -8.63
C PHE A 38 -0.98 0.45 -9.02
N ASP A 39 0.16 -0.15 -8.71
CA ASP A 39 1.49 0.42 -8.94
C ASP A 39 2.19 -0.34 -10.06
N ARG A 40 2.62 0.39 -11.10
CA ARG A 40 3.36 -0.14 -12.24
C ARG A 40 4.71 0.55 -12.37
N PRO A 41 5.84 -0.13 -12.12
CA PRO A 41 7.16 0.44 -12.34
C PRO A 41 7.46 0.58 -13.83
N TYR A 42 8.17 1.64 -14.21
CA TYR A 42 8.63 1.86 -15.59
C TYR A 42 9.94 2.66 -15.59
N HIS A 43 10.70 2.57 -16.69
CA HIS A 43 11.88 3.42 -16.88
C HIS A 43 11.54 4.56 -17.84
N ARG A 44 11.83 5.81 -17.44
CA ARG A 44 11.58 6.98 -18.30
C ARG A 44 12.59 7.08 -19.45
N ASP A 45 13.84 6.71 -19.18
CA ASP A 45 14.95 6.72 -20.12
C ASP A 45 15.54 5.30 -20.28
N SER A 46 16.60 5.14 -21.08
CA SER A 46 17.35 3.88 -21.16
C SER A 46 17.78 3.41 -19.77
N LYS A 47 17.63 2.11 -19.51
CA LYS A 47 18.05 1.49 -18.25
C LYS A 47 19.56 1.62 -18.08
N ASP A 48 19.99 2.42 -17.11
CA ASP A 48 21.40 2.50 -16.72
C ASP A 48 21.80 1.17 -16.07
N HIS A 49 22.76 0.46 -16.68
CA HIS A 49 23.21 -0.86 -16.22
C HIS A 49 23.97 -0.80 -14.88
N ASN A 50 24.52 0.36 -14.52
CA ASN A 50 25.21 0.55 -13.24
C ASN A 50 24.24 0.98 -12.14
N ASN A 51 23.14 1.67 -12.48
CA ASN A 51 22.14 2.10 -11.51
C ASN A 51 20.76 2.23 -12.15
N GLU A 52 19.99 1.14 -12.10
CA GLU A 52 18.63 1.11 -12.64
C GLU A 52 17.66 2.07 -11.94
N PHE A 53 17.94 2.44 -10.69
CA PHE A 53 17.07 3.31 -9.90
C PHE A 53 17.07 4.76 -10.37
N LYS A 54 18.06 5.20 -11.16
CA LYS A 54 18.11 6.57 -11.69
C LYS A 54 16.95 6.89 -12.64
N SER A 55 16.53 5.92 -13.45
CA SER A 55 15.44 6.09 -14.41
C SER A 55 14.16 5.39 -13.99
N LEU A 56 14.20 4.59 -12.91
CA LEU A 56 13.04 3.86 -12.38
C LEU A 56 12.01 4.84 -11.79
N CYS A 57 10.88 4.95 -12.46
CA CYS A 57 9.72 5.71 -12.03
C CYS A 57 8.57 4.76 -11.67
N LEU A 58 7.52 5.29 -11.03
CA LEU A 58 6.32 4.53 -10.69
C LEU A 58 5.08 5.21 -11.25
N GLU A 59 4.26 4.46 -11.99
CA GLU A 59 2.91 4.87 -12.39
C GLU A 59 1.92 4.27 -11.38
N ARG A 60 1.25 5.13 -10.61
CA ARG A 60 0.25 4.75 -9.61
C ARG A 60 -1.14 5.09 -10.13
N THR A 61 -1.96 4.07 -10.34
CA THR A 61 -3.39 4.23 -10.64
C THR A 61 -4.17 4.14 -9.34
N ILE A 62 -4.90 5.20 -8.99
CA ILE A 62 -5.78 5.29 -7.83
C ILE A 62 -7.22 5.14 -8.33
N ILE A 63 -7.98 4.25 -7.70
CA ILE A 63 -9.32 3.83 -8.10
C ILE A 63 -10.23 4.04 -6.91
N HIS A 64 -11.38 4.68 -7.13
CA HIS A 64 -12.44 4.84 -6.13
C HIS A 64 -13.66 4.03 -6.54
N THR A 65 -14.17 3.22 -5.62
CA THR A 65 -15.44 2.49 -5.77
C THR A 65 -16.62 3.31 -5.27
N SER A 66 -17.81 3.02 -5.78
CA SER A 66 -19.06 3.66 -5.34
C SER A 66 -19.38 3.46 -3.86
N TYR A 67 -18.93 2.35 -3.27
CA TYR A 67 -19.10 2.03 -1.86
C TYR A 67 -17.83 1.35 -1.31
N LYS A 68 -17.70 1.39 0.02
CA LYS A 68 -16.63 0.70 0.75
C LYS A 68 -16.82 -0.82 0.71
N LEU A 69 -15.70 -1.54 0.68
CA LEU A 69 -15.63 -2.99 0.83
C LEU A 69 -15.10 -3.36 2.22
N PRO A 70 -15.64 -4.39 2.88
CA PRO A 70 -16.81 -5.18 2.46
C PRO A 70 -18.13 -4.38 2.57
N GLY A 71 -19.13 -4.76 1.76
CA GLY A 71 -20.49 -4.25 1.88
C GLY A 71 -21.51 -5.32 1.48
N ILE A 72 -22.71 -4.92 1.05
CA ILE A 72 -23.77 -5.87 0.65
C ILE A 72 -23.28 -6.72 -0.53
N LEU A 73 -22.62 -6.10 -1.50
CA LEU A 73 -22.03 -6.77 -2.65
C LEU A 73 -20.54 -7.05 -2.40
N ARG A 74 -20.03 -8.07 -3.10
CA ARG A 74 -18.60 -8.43 -3.10
C ARG A 74 -17.78 -7.58 -4.07
N TRP A 75 -18.44 -6.73 -4.85
CA TRP A 75 -17.86 -5.83 -5.82
C TRP A 75 -18.73 -4.58 -5.95
N TYR A 76 -18.10 -3.47 -6.32
CA TYR A 76 -18.77 -2.20 -6.59
C TYR A 76 -18.17 -1.58 -7.85
N GLU A 77 -18.98 -0.79 -8.56
CA GLU A 77 -18.53 -0.05 -9.73
C GLU A 77 -17.47 1.01 -9.33
N VAL A 78 -16.49 1.20 -10.22
CA VAL A 78 -15.48 2.26 -10.13
C VAL A 78 -16.10 3.59 -10.57
N THR A 79 -16.12 4.57 -9.67
CA THR A 79 -16.67 5.91 -9.93
C THR A 79 -15.61 6.90 -10.41
N SER A 80 -14.35 6.70 -10.02
CA SER A 80 -13.26 7.58 -10.39
C SER A 80 -11.94 6.83 -10.49
N THR A 81 -11.13 7.21 -11.49
CA THR A 81 -9.78 6.68 -11.71
C THR A 81 -8.84 7.85 -11.95
N ARG A 82 -7.71 7.87 -11.23
CA ARG A 82 -6.65 8.87 -11.37
C ARG A 82 -5.30 8.20 -11.53
N VAL A 83 -4.50 8.67 -12.48
CA VAL A 83 -3.11 8.21 -12.66
C VAL A 83 -2.14 9.28 -12.15
N VAL A 84 -1.15 8.85 -11.36
CA VAL A 84 -0.09 9.69 -10.81
C VAL A 84 1.26 9.08 -11.20
N HIS A 85 2.20 9.92 -11.64
CA HIS A 85 3.56 9.51 -11.96
C HIS A 85 4.49 10.00 -10.87
N LEU A 86 5.20 9.07 -10.24
CA LEU A 86 6.21 9.33 -9.23
C LEU A 86 7.59 9.26 -9.89
N GLY A 87 8.40 10.29 -9.66
CA GLY A 87 9.77 10.33 -10.14
C GLY A 87 10.70 9.41 -9.34
N PRO A 88 11.95 9.20 -9.80
CA PRO A 88 12.84 8.20 -9.21
C PRO A 88 13.11 8.38 -7.72
N VAL A 89 13.31 9.63 -7.27
CA VAL A 89 13.55 9.93 -5.85
C VAL A 89 12.29 9.69 -5.01
N GLN A 90 11.12 10.03 -5.53
CA GLN A 90 9.85 9.79 -4.84
C GLN A 90 9.59 8.28 -4.73
N THR A 91 9.80 7.53 -5.81
CA THR A 91 9.71 6.07 -5.82
C THR A 91 10.66 5.42 -4.81
N ALA A 92 11.90 5.92 -4.71
CA ALA A 92 12.86 5.44 -3.72
C ALA A 92 12.40 5.73 -2.28
N SER A 93 11.89 6.95 -2.02
CA SER A 93 11.37 7.33 -0.72
C SER A 93 10.18 6.44 -0.30
N ASP A 94 9.18 6.27 -1.18
CA ASP A 94 8.02 5.39 -0.95
C ASP A 94 8.47 3.95 -0.64
N THR A 95 9.42 3.43 -1.43
CA THR A 95 9.95 2.07 -1.26
C THR A 95 10.63 1.89 0.09
N VAL A 96 11.46 2.84 0.51
CA VAL A 96 12.15 2.80 1.82
C VAL A 96 11.15 2.90 2.97
N VAL A 97 10.16 3.78 2.88
CA VAL A 97 9.11 3.91 3.90
C VAL A 97 8.33 2.59 4.03
N GLN A 98 7.92 2.00 2.91
CA GLN A 98 7.21 0.73 2.89
C GLN A 98 8.08 -0.40 3.48
N MET A 99 9.35 -0.50 3.08
CA MET A 99 10.25 -1.53 3.58
C MET A 99 10.48 -1.39 5.09
N ASN A 100 10.66 -0.16 5.57
CA ASN A 100 10.79 0.12 7.00
C ASN A 100 9.54 -0.29 7.79
N ALA A 101 8.34 -0.08 7.24
CA ALA A 101 7.10 -0.51 7.87
C ALA A 101 7.04 -2.05 8.00
N VAL A 102 7.40 -2.77 6.93
CA VAL A 102 7.48 -4.24 6.93
C VAL A 102 8.48 -4.75 7.96
N LEU A 103 9.68 -4.16 8.00
CA LEU A 103 10.72 -4.54 8.97
C LEU A 103 10.26 -4.34 10.42
N ARG A 104 9.62 -3.21 10.71
CA ARG A 104 9.06 -2.96 12.05
C ARG A 104 8.02 -4.00 12.42
N SER A 105 7.06 -4.29 11.54
CA SER A 105 6.05 -5.31 11.78
C SER A 105 6.67 -6.70 11.99
N SER A 106 7.63 -7.09 11.15
CA SER A 106 8.35 -8.37 11.29
C SER A 106 9.10 -8.46 12.62
N SER A 107 9.75 -7.37 13.05
CA SER A 107 10.48 -7.34 14.33
C SER A 107 9.56 -7.48 15.53
N GLN A 108 8.40 -6.82 15.51
CA GLN A 108 7.39 -6.93 16.57
C GLN A 108 6.80 -8.34 16.64
N ASN A 109 6.52 -8.95 15.49
CA ASN A 109 6.02 -10.32 15.42
C ASN A 109 7.02 -11.34 15.99
N ALA A 110 8.32 -11.16 15.71
CA ALA A 110 9.37 -12.03 16.24
C ALA A 110 9.49 -11.92 17.78
N LEU A 111 9.30 -10.72 18.34
CA LEU A 111 9.28 -10.52 19.80
C LEU A 111 8.03 -11.12 20.45
N ALA A 112 6.88 -11.05 19.78
CA ALA A 112 5.62 -11.59 20.29
C ALA A 112 5.53 -13.12 20.21
N ASN A 113 6.23 -13.74 19.24
CA ASN A 113 6.19 -15.19 18.99
C ASN A 113 7.62 -15.77 18.86
N PRO A 114 8.40 -15.82 19.95
CA PRO A 114 9.79 -16.31 19.90
C PRO A 114 9.91 -17.78 19.49
N ASP A 115 8.87 -18.61 19.72
CA ASP A 115 8.86 -20.04 19.38
C ASP A 115 8.84 -20.34 17.88
N GLN A 116 8.51 -19.36 17.02
CA GLN A 116 8.60 -19.54 15.56
C GLN A 116 10.04 -19.62 15.04
N LEU A 117 11.04 -19.23 15.83
CA LEU A 117 12.47 -19.32 15.46
C LEU A 117 13.08 -20.72 15.66
N LEU A 118 12.35 -21.64 16.29
CA LEU A 118 12.85 -22.97 16.68
C LEU A 118 12.40 -24.10 15.74
N ARG A 119 11.86 -23.80 14.55
CA ARG A 119 11.53 -24.79 13.53
C ARG A 119 12.34 -24.64 12.26
#